data_AF-A0A6S6T4P2-F1
#
_entry.id   AF-A0A6S6T4P2-F1
#
_cell.length_a   1.000
_cell.length_b   1.000
_cell.length_c   1.000
_cell.angle_alpha   90.00
_cell.angle_beta   90.00
_cell.angle_gamma   90.00
#
_symmetry.space_group_name_H-M   'P 1'
#
loop_
_entity.id
_entity.type
_entity.pdbx_description
1 polymer ?
#
loop_
_entity_poly.entity_id
_entity_poly.type
_entity_poly.pdbx_seq_one_letter_code
_entity_poly.pdbx_strand_id
1 'polypeptide(L)'
;MNFNLKIMFVLTVILFTKLHAENLGHRLGGDVYGAENTIQTYKKAIKYLQKKKLFKYVELDIQETKDSQIVLFHDRTIKKLVPKSKHNLKVLNKILKKKKFHKIEIKDLTLKETSQLILEQDSKIPTLKEVLDISIKLKVYKPIHIEVKNLYSDKARLKLIETVSKYTKLQDISFIAFKKNFYKSFPNTQRWLKVFQEHNLKFYQIDKHEFTKENLNNTPREYQVLLEETKFSIRNKNQRTQTFTFEIKEKLKKNHYINVGIYNGHDNTGDNGLNFKIENQNGKWLMANFSKKKDWEWFRINIKNNQKLILTIEDADTSFKGKFPGNGGLIKVLLEKN
;
A
#
# COMPACT_ATOMS: atom_id res chain seq x y z
N MET A 1 9.34 -1.98 39.70
CA MET A 1 9.14 -0.66 39.06
C MET A 1 8.51 -0.90 37.69
N ASN A 2 7.20 -0.66 37.58
CA ASN A 2 6.40 -1.00 36.40
C ASN A 2 6.69 -0.04 35.24
N PHE A 3 7.28 -0.53 34.15
CA PHE A 3 7.43 0.22 32.91
C PHE A 3 6.06 0.29 32.21
N ASN A 4 5.37 1.42 32.38
CA ASN A 4 4.22 1.80 31.56
C ASN A 4 4.68 2.00 30.11
N LEU A 5 4.52 0.96 29.29
CA LEU A 5 4.75 0.98 27.86
C LEU A 5 3.69 1.88 27.20
N LYS A 6 3.96 3.18 27.12
CA LYS A 6 3.10 4.12 26.37
C LYS A 6 3.01 3.64 24.91
N ILE A 7 1.78 3.32 24.54
CA ILE A 7 1.23 2.94 23.24
C ILE A 7 2.04 3.52 22.07
N MET A 8 2.71 2.65 21.31
CA MET A 8 3.19 2.98 19.98
C MET A 8 2.00 2.87 19.02
N PHE A 9 1.58 3.98 18.43
CA PHE A 9 0.61 3.96 17.35
C PHE A 9 1.25 3.31 16.11
N VAL A 10 1.04 2.00 15.94
CA VAL A 10 1.06 1.38 14.61
C VAL A 10 -0.21 1.84 13.92
N LEU A 11 -0.18 3.06 13.36
CA LEU A 11 -1.22 3.49 12.44
C LEU A 11 -1.04 2.68 11.17
N THR A 12 -1.92 1.69 10.97
CA THR A 12 -2.20 1.15 9.63
C THR A 12 -2.78 2.32 8.83
N VAL A 13 -1.92 3.03 8.09
CA VAL A 13 -2.37 4.15 7.27
C VAL A 13 -3.00 3.57 5.99
N ILE A 14 -4.33 3.45 6.01
CA ILE A 14 -5.18 3.05 4.86
C ILE A 14 -5.16 4.13 3.74
N LEU A 15 -4.46 5.26 3.93
CA LEU A 15 -4.50 6.42 3.04
C LEU A 15 -3.39 6.52 1.95
N PHE A 16 -2.37 5.65 1.93
CA PHE A 16 -1.18 5.91 1.10
C PHE A 16 -1.34 5.59 -0.39
N THR A 17 -2.37 4.88 -0.80
CA THR A 17 -2.40 4.23 -2.12
C THR A 17 -2.84 5.17 -3.25
N LYS A 18 -3.75 6.11 -2.95
CA LYS A 18 -4.24 7.11 -3.92
C LYS A 18 -3.37 8.34 -4.05
N LEU A 19 -2.73 8.75 -2.95
CA LEU A 19 -1.80 9.86 -3.00
C LEU A 19 -0.62 9.57 -3.93
N HIS A 20 -0.20 8.31 -4.05
CA HIS A 20 0.94 7.93 -4.88
C HIS A 20 0.70 8.12 -6.39
N ALA A 21 -0.52 7.92 -6.87
CA ALA A 21 -0.85 8.10 -8.30
C ALA A 21 -0.86 9.58 -8.74
N GLU A 22 -0.89 10.53 -7.79
CA GLU A 22 -0.91 11.96 -8.06
C GLU A 22 0.27 12.75 -7.48
N ASN A 23 1.13 12.12 -6.67
CA ASN A 23 2.21 12.83 -6.00
C ASN A 23 3.39 13.06 -6.95
N LEU A 24 3.60 14.32 -7.34
CA LEU A 24 4.69 14.72 -8.25
C LEU A 24 6.10 14.56 -7.65
N GLY A 25 6.23 14.21 -6.37
CA GLY A 25 7.51 13.95 -5.71
C GLY A 25 7.89 12.47 -5.62
N HIS A 26 7.12 11.56 -6.24
CA HIS A 26 7.44 10.13 -6.30
C HIS A 26 8.80 9.86 -6.98
N ARG A 27 9.62 9.00 -6.36
CA ARG A 27 11.00 8.67 -6.76
C ARG A 27 11.86 9.91 -7.04
N LEU A 28 11.78 10.89 -6.15
CA LEU A 28 12.40 12.22 -6.29
C LEU A 28 11.90 13.02 -7.50
N GLY A 29 10.67 12.78 -7.96
CA GLY A 29 10.10 13.35 -9.19
C GLY A 29 10.46 12.59 -10.46
N GLY A 30 10.90 11.32 -10.33
CA GLY A 30 11.30 10.45 -11.44
C GLY A 30 10.19 10.27 -12.47
N ASP A 31 8.95 10.12 -12.02
CA ASP A 31 7.80 9.94 -12.91
C ASP A 31 7.54 11.13 -13.85
N VAL A 32 8.08 12.32 -13.53
CA VAL A 32 7.94 13.53 -14.34
C VAL A 32 9.18 13.82 -15.18
N TYR A 33 10.38 13.69 -14.60
CA TYR A 33 11.63 14.15 -15.22
C TYR A 33 12.56 13.04 -15.71
N GLY A 34 12.16 11.76 -15.60
CA GLY A 34 12.89 10.63 -16.17
C GLY A 34 13.63 9.82 -15.11
N ALA A 35 14.97 9.82 -15.15
CA ALA A 35 15.81 8.92 -14.34
C ALA A 35 15.44 8.98 -12.85
N GLU A 36 14.69 7.96 -12.41
CA GLU A 36 14.09 7.89 -11.08
C GLU A 36 15.16 7.78 -10.00
N ASN A 37 14.90 8.33 -8.80
CA ASN A 37 15.81 8.22 -7.65
C ASN A 37 17.20 8.84 -7.87
N THR A 38 17.33 9.86 -8.72
CA THR A 38 18.60 10.56 -8.99
C THR A 38 18.62 11.98 -8.45
N ILE A 39 19.82 12.48 -8.15
CA ILE A 39 20.02 13.88 -7.73
C ILE A 39 19.62 14.88 -8.81
N GLN A 40 19.85 14.56 -10.09
CA GLN A 40 19.53 15.47 -11.19
C GLN A 40 18.01 15.67 -11.29
N THR A 41 17.25 14.57 -11.28
CA THR A 41 15.79 14.60 -11.25
C THR A 41 15.30 15.32 -9.99
N TYR A 42 15.90 15.03 -8.83
CA TYR A 42 15.49 15.67 -7.57
C TYR A 42 15.65 17.20 -7.60
N LYS A 43 16.79 17.70 -8.10
CA LYS A 43 17.02 19.14 -8.25
C LYS A 43 15.97 19.80 -9.14
N LYS A 44 15.59 19.16 -10.26
CA LYS A 44 14.51 19.64 -11.14
C LYS A 44 13.17 19.63 -10.41
N ALA A 45 12.83 18.53 -9.73
CA ALA A 45 11.60 18.37 -8.98
C ALA A 45 11.43 19.45 -7.89
N ILE A 46 12.48 19.71 -7.11
CA ILE A 46 12.45 20.74 -6.08
C ILE A 46 12.34 22.15 -6.68
N LYS A 47 13.06 22.42 -7.77
CA LYS A 47 13.04 23.73 -8.44
C LYS A 47 11.68 24.06 -9.06
N TYR A 48 11.03 23.09 -9.71
CA TYR A 48 9.87 23.35 -10.57
C TYR A 48 8.54 22.81 -10.03
N LEU A 49 8.56 21.74 -9.22
CA LEU A 49 7.36 21.03 -8.81
C LEU A 49 7.00 21.24 -7.34
N GLN A 50 7.96 21.47 -6.44
CA GLN A 50 7.69 21.51 -5.00
C GLN A 50 6.56 22.49 -4.59
N LYS A 51 6.39 23.60 -5.31
CA LYS A 51 5.32 24.60 -5.09
C LYS A 51 3.95 24.19 -5.64
N LYS A 52 3.87 23.13 -6.46
CA LYS A 52 2.62 22.66 -7.06
C LYS A 52 1.80 21.92 -6.01
N LYS A 53 0.46 22.08 -6.07
CA LYS A 53 -0.49 21.40 -5.18
C LYS A 53 -0.35 19.87 -5.20
N LEU A 54 -0.01 19.31 -6.37
CA LEU A 54 0.18 17.87 -6.55
C LEU A 54 1.55 17.36 -6.03
N PHE A 55 2.48 18.24 -5.67
CA PHE A 55 3.71 17.86 -4.97
C PHE A 55 3.43 17.85 -3.47
N LYS A 56 2.91 16.73 -2.98
CA LYS A 56 2.44 16.55 -1.61
C LYS A 56 3.62 16.23 -0.68
N TYR A 57 4.52 15.37 -1.13
CA TYR A 57 5.71 14.93 -0.40
C TYR A 57 6.82 14.50 -1.38
N VAL A 58 8.05 14.40 -0.89
CA VAL A 58 9.14 13.69 -1.59
C VAL A 58 9.07 12.22 -1.20
N GLU A 59 9.14 11.33 -2.17
CA GLU A 59 9.32 9.90 -1.91
C GLU A 59 10.58 9.39 -2.60
N LEU A 60 11.26 8.42 -1.98
CA LEU A 60 12.44 7.78 -2.51
C LEU A 60 12.53 6.32 -2.07
N ASP A 61 13.14 5.48 -2.90
CA ASP A 61 13.29 4.05 -2.64
C ASP A 61 14.71 3.70 -2.25
N ILE A 62 14.92 2.98 -1.14
CA ILE A 62 16.25 2.57 -0.70
C ILE A 62 16.50 1.06 -0.76
N GLN A 63 17.74 0.71 -1.05
CA GLN A 63 18.25 -0.65 -1.01
C GLN A 63 19.66 -0.72 -0.39
N GLU A 64 19.97 -1.87 0.19
CA GLU A 64 21.32 -2.19 0.69
C GLU A 64 22.23 -2.73 -0.43
N THR A 65 23.44 -2.19 -0.51
CA THR A 65 24.57 -2.69 -1.32
C THR A 65 25.28 -3.87 -0.63
N LYS A 66 26.12 -4.59 -1.37
CA LYS A 66 26.93 -5.72 -0.88
C LYS A 66 27.77 -5.38 0.36
N ASP A 67 28.26 -4.15 0.45
CA ASP A 67 29.09 -3.60 1.52
C ASP A 67 28.29 -2.79 2.56
N SER A 68 26.99 -3.10 2.69
CA SER A 68 26.07 -2.55 3.69
C SER A 68 25.90 -1.03 3.64
N GLN A 69 25.96 -0.46 2.44
CA GLN A 69 25.68 0.95 2.18
C GLN A 69 24.23 1.12 1.70
N ILE A 70 23.65 2.29 1.95
CA ILE A 70 22.27 2.60 1.58
C ILE A 70 22.28 3.50 0.34
N VAL A 71 21.75 2.97 -0.75
CA VAL A 71 21.63 3.66 -2.05
C VAL A 71 20.18 3.77 -2.46
N LEU A 72 19.88 4.75 -3.31
CA LEU A 72 18.54 4.95 -3.83
C LEU A 72 18.34 4.22 -5.15
N PHE A 73 17.42 3.25 -5.16
CA PHE A 73 17.09 2.48 -6.35
C PHE A 73 15.79 1.69 -6.12
N HIS A 74 14.82 1.82 -7.04
CA HIS A 74 13.50 1.21 -6.88
C HIS A 74 13.52 -0.31 -7.09
N ASP A 75 14.00 -0.75 -8.25
CA ASP A 75 13.92 -2.16 -8.65
C ASP A 75 15.00 -2.99 -8.00
N ARG A 76 14.68 -4.25 -7.66
CA ARG A 76 15.68 -5.15 -7.10
C ARG A 76 16.84 -5.41 -8.07
N THR A 77 16.56 -5.45 -9.37
CA THR A 77 17.56 -5.66 -10.42
C THR A 77 17.92 -4.36 -11.14
N ILE A 78 19.16 -4.26 -11.60
CA ILE A 78 19.65 -3.04 -12.26
C ILE A 78 19.14 -2.85 -13.70
N LYS A 79 18.48 -3.88 -14.26
CA LYS A 79 18.18 -3.99 -15.69
C LYS A 79 17.43 -2.80 -16.27
N LYS A 80 16.49 -2.23 -15.51
CA LYS A 80 15.58 -1.18 -15.98
C LYS A 80 16.29 0.14 -16.22
N LEU A 81 17.17 0.56 -15.30
CA LEU A 81 17.76 1.90 -15.31
C LEU A 81 19.23 1.93 -15.72
N VAL A 82 19.93 0.79 -15.68
CA VAL A 82 21.34 0.73 -16.05
C VAL A 82 21.44 0.24 -17.50
N PRO A 83 21.83 1.09 -18.46
CA PRO A 83 22.06 0.65 -19.83
C PRO A 83 23.27 -0.27 -19.94
N LYS A 84 23.26 -1.17 -20.94
CA LYS A 84 24.40 -2.05 -21.28
C LYS A 84 25.48 -1.31 -22.08
N SER A 85 25.93 -0.16 -21.60
CA SER A 85 27.01 0.60 -22.25
C SER A 85 28.37 -0.08 -22.02
N LYS A 86 29.35 0.20 -22.89
CA LYS A 86 30.75 -0.27 -22.73
C LYS A 86 31.30 0.08 -21.34
N HIS A 87 30.99 1.28 -20.85
CA HIS A 87 31.37 1.73 -19.51
C HIS A 87 30.75 0.86 -18.42
N ASN A 88 29.43 0.70 -18.41
CA ASN A 88 28.75 -0.09 -17.37
C ASN A 88 29.15 -1.57 -17.40
N LEU A 89 29.37 -2.15 -18.59
CA LEU A 89 29.87 -3.52 -18.71
C LEU A 89 31.28 -3.68 -18.14
N LYS A 90 32.13 -2.64 -18.26
CA LYS A 90 33.46 -2.62 -17.63
C LYS A 90 33.35 -2.60 -16.10
N VAL A 91 32.48 -1.76 -15.54
CA VAL A 91 32.22 -1.70 -14.10
C VAL A 91 31.70 -3.05 -13.58
N LEU A 92 30.81 -3.70 -14.33
CA LEU A 92 30.14 -4.95 -13.94
C LEU A 92 30.92 -6.23 -14.28
N ASN A 93 32.13 -6.11 -14.85
CA ASN A 93 32.85 -7.24 -15.46
C ASN A 93 33.01 -8.45 -14.52
N LYS A 94 33.35 -8.24 -13.25
CA LYS A 94 33.55 -9.29 -12.24
C LYS A 94 32.25 -10.02 -11.93
N ILE A 95 31.13 -9.29 -11.86
CA ILE A 95 29.82 -9.85 -11.53
C ILE A 95 29.23 -10.59 -12.73
N LEU A 96 29.46 -10.06 -13.94
CA LEU A 96 29.00 -10.68 -15.19
C LEU A 96 29.59 -12.08 -15.44
N LYS A 97 30.77 -12.38 -14.87
CA LYS A 97 31.34 -13.74 -14.87
C LYS A 97 30.49 -14.76 -14.11
N LYS A 98 29.67 -14.31 -13.15
CA LYS A 98 28.89 -15.17 -12.25
C LYS A 98 27.38 -15.05 -12.47
N LYS A 99 26.92 -13.93 -13.03
CA LYS A 99 25.50 -13.60 -13.10
C LYS A 99 25.16 -12.90 -14.42
N LYS A 100 24.09 -13.34 -15.07
CA LYS A 100 23.56 -12.66 -16.27
C LYS A 100 23.15 -11.23 -15.89
N PHE A 101 23.41 -10.25 -16.78
CA PHE A 101 23.12 -8.83 -16.56
C PHE A 101 21.73 -8.55 -15.97
N HIS A 102 20.68 -9.14 -16.54
CA HIS A 102 19.29 -8.93 -16.11
C HIS A 102 18.95 -9.52 -14.73
N LYS A 103 19.85 -10.33 -14.16
CA LYS A 103 19.72 -10.88 -12.82
C LYS A 103 20.57 -10.12 -11.80
N ILE A 104 21.44 -9.19 -12.20
CA ILE A 104 22.27 -8.42 -11.25
C ILE A 104 21.36 -7.53 -10.39
N GLU A 105 21.53 -7.64 -9.08
CA GLU A 105 20.78 -6.90 -8.07
C GLU A 105 21.68 -5.89 -7.35
N ILE A 106 21.07 -4.88 -6.71
CA ILE A 106 21.82 -3.88 -5.92
C ILE A 106 22.68 -4.53 -4.84
N LYS A 107 22.18 -5.58 -4.18
CA LYS A 107 22.92 -6.33 -3.16
C LYS A 107 24.14 -7.09 -3.67
N ASP A 108 24.29 -7.24 -4.99
CA ASP A 108 25.46 -7.89 -5.59
C ASP A 108 26.62 -6.89 -5.78
N LEU A 109 26.34 -5.59 -5.68
CA LEU A 109 27.25 -4.49 -6.01
C LEU A 109 27.71 -3.79 -4.73
N THR A 110 28.98 -3.41 -4.67
CA THR A 110 29.51 -2.48 -3.65
C THR A 110 29.08 -1.05 -3.93
N LEU A 111 29.18 -0.16 -2.93
CA LEU A 111 28.93 1.26 -3.14
C LEU A 111 29.83 1.84 -4.24
N LYS A 112 31.11 1.46 -4.25
CA LYS A 112 32.05 1.89 -5.29
C LYS A 112 31.54 1.51 -6.68
N GLU A 113 31.10 0.27 -6.88
CA GLU A 113 30.55 -0.18 -8.16
C GLU A 113 29.25 0.57 -8.50
N THR A 114 28.30 0.69 -7.57
CA THR A 114 27.05 1.42 -7.82
C THR A 114 27.27 2.89 -8.20
N SER A 115 28.22 3.57 -7.54
CA SER A 115 28.54 4.99 -7.80
C SER A 115 29.19 5.23 -9.18
N GLN A 116 29.75 4.18 -9.79
CA GLN A 116 30.38 4.22 -11.10
C GLN A 116 29.42 3.87 -12.23
N LEU A 117 28.24 3.32 -11.93
CA LEU A 117 27.22 3.04 -12.93
C LEU A 117 26.61 4.35 -13.43
N ILE A 118 26.52 4.46 -14.75
CA ILE A 118 25.88 5.56 -15.44
C ILE A 118 24.47 5.10 -15.81
N LEU A 119 23.47 5.84 -15.35
CA LEU A 119 22.05 5.65 -15.68
C LEU A 119 21.70 6.41 -16.97
N GLU A 120 20.43 6.41 -17.34
CA GLU A 120 19.93 7.31 -18.38
C GLU A 120 20.24 8.79 -18.05
N GLN A 121 20.42 9.61 -19.10
CA GLN A 121 20.76 11.03 -18.99
C GLN A 121 22.05 11.32 -18.20
N ASP A 122 23.01 10.41 -18.24
CA ASP A 122 24.30 10.49 -17.52
C ASP A 122 24.18 10.66 -16.00
N SER A 123 23.02 10.28 -15.45
CA SER A 123 22.77 10.29 -14.01
C SER A 123 23.49 9.15 -13.28
N LYS A 124 23.59 9.28 -11.96
CA LYS A 124 24.21 8.27 -11.07
C LYS A 124 23.24 7.83 -9.99
N ILE A 125 23.47 6.62 -9.47
CA ILE A 125 22.79 6.10 -8.28
C ILE A 125 23.35 6.83 -7.04
N PRO A 126 22.55 7.62 -6.32
CA PRO A 126 23.03 8.31 -5.13
C PRO A 126 22.90 7.44 -3.88
N THR A 127 23.68 7.80 -2.87
CA THR A 127 23.47 7.35 -1.49
C THR A 127 22.32 8.10 -0.84
N LEU A 128 21.73 7.50 0.20
CA LEU A 128 20.74 8.20 1.02
C LEU A 128 21.28 9.50 1.62
N LYS A 129 22.53 9.48 2.09
CA LYS A 129 23.16 10.65 2.69
C LYS A 129 23.23 11.82 1.71
N GLU A 130 23.67 11.57 0.47
CA GLU A 130 23.77 12.62 -0.56
C GLU A 130 22.42 13.27 -0.84
N VAL A 131 21.34 12.48 -0.88
CA VAL A 131 19.99 13.00 -1.12
C VAL A 131 19.53 13.86 0.04
N LEU A 132 19.71 13.41 1.28
CA LEU A 132 19.34 14.18 2.48
C LEU A 132 20.16 15.47 2.61
N ASP A 133 21.46 15.44 2.35
CA ASP A 133 22.31 16.63 2.31
C ASP A 133 21.80 17.64 1.27
N ILE A 134 21.38 17.15 0.11
CA ILE A 134 20.81 17.96 -0.96
C ILE A 134 19.43 18.51 -0.59
N SER A 135 18.59 17.76 0.13
CA SER A 135 17.30 18.25 0.64
C SER A 135 17.48 19.49 1.52
N ILE A 136 18.45 19.44 2.44
CA ILE A 136 18.78 20.60 3.30
C ILE A 136 19.29 21.77 2.44
N LYS A 137 20.25 21.51 1.54
CA LYS A 137 20.82 22.55 0.66
C LYS A 137 19.77 23.23 -0.20
N LEU A 138 18.79 22.47 -0.71
CA LEU A 138 17.71 22.98 -1.55
C LEU A 138 16.52 23.55 -0.76
N LYS A 139 16.60 23.57 0.58
CA LYS A 139 15.53 24.04 1.48
C LYS A 139 14.19 23.37 1.18
N VAL A 140 14.21 22.04 1.12
CA VAL A 140 13.01 21.23 0.90
C VAL A 140 12.08 21.37 2.10
N TYR A 141 10.86 21.84 1.88
CA TYR A 141 9.89 22.07 2.95
C TYR A 141 8.76 21.03 2.96
N LYS A 142 8.75 20.12 2.00
CA LYS A 142 7.80 19.02 1.92
C LYS A 142 8.29 17.83 2.75
N PRO A 143 7.39 17.02 3.35
CA PRO A 143 7.78 15.79 4.02
C PRO A 143 8.54 14.84 3.08
N ILE A 144 9.45 14.05 3.63
CA ILE A 144 10.19 13.00 2.90
C ILE A 144 9.76 11.63 3.42
N HIS A 145 9.31 10.76 2.51
CA HIS A 145 9.02 9.36 2.78
C HIS A 145 10.10 8.48 2.15
N ILE A 146 10.74 7.66 2.97
CA ILE A 146 11.78 6.72 2.57
C ILE A 146 11.16 5.33 2.47
N GLU A 147 10.95 4.82 1.26
CA GLU A 147 10.50 3.44 1.05
C GLU A 147 11.64 2.44 1.22
N VAL A 148 11.52 1.58 2.23
CA VAL A 148 12.45 0.47 2.45
C VAL A 148 12.09 -0.71 1.55
N LYS A 149 12.82 -0.89 0.45
CA LYS A 149 12.62 -2.04 -0.46
C LYS A 149 13.26 -3.30 0.09
N ASN A 150 14.57 -3.25 0.36
CA ASN A 150 15.33 -4.41 0.83
C ASN A 150 16.53 -3.99 1.68
N LEU A 151 16.54 -4.44 2.94
CA LEU A 151 17.72 -4.47 3.81
C LEU A 151 17.99 -5.91 4.25
N TYR A 152 19.25 -6.28 4.38
CA TYR A 152 19.72 -7.63 4.65
C TYR A 152 20.49 -7.70 5.97
N SER A 153 21.39 -6.74 6.23
CA SER A 153 22.29 -6.77 7.39
C SER A 153 21.89 -5.81 8.51
N ASP A 154 22.25 -6.16 9.75
CA ASP A 154 22.10 -5.29 10.91
C ASP A 154 22.92 -4.01 10.75
N LYS A 155 24.11 -4.12 10.13
CA LYS A 155 24.98 -2.98 9.82
C LYS A 155 24.26 -1.95 8.95
N ALA A 156 23.55 -2.38 7.91
CA ALA A 156 22.80 -1.48 7.04
C ALA A 156 21.59 -0.86 7.76
N ARG A 157 20.87 -1.63 8.58
CA ARG A 157 19.71 -1.12 9.35
C ARG A 157 20.12 -0.06 10.37
N LEU A 158 21.18 -0.31 11.13
CA LEU A 158 21.74 0.67 12.08
C LEU A 158 22.22 1.91 11.33
N LYS A 159 23.00 1.72 10.27
CA LYS A 159 23.45 2.83 9.42
C LYS A 159 22.30 3.68 8.89
N LEU A 160 21.20 3.06 8.44
CA LEU A 160 20.01 3.75 7.98
C LEU A 160 19.40 4.62 9.09
N ILE A 161 19.13 4.03 10.25
CA ILE A 161 18.48 4.68 11.40
C ILE A 161 19.36 5.84 11.91
N GLU A 162 20.64 5.57 12.15
CA GLU A 162 21.61 6.58 12.58
C GLU A 162 21.74 7.72 11.58
N THR A 163 21.80 7.40 10.27
CA THR A 163 21.88 8.43 9.23
C THR A 163 20.65 9.32 9.27
N VAL A 164 19.45 8.76 9.22
CA VAL A 164 18.20 9.54 9.16
C VAL A 164 17.95 10.34 10.44
N SER A 165 18.26 9.78 11.61
CA SER A 165 18.08 10.47 12.90
C SER A 165 18.83 11.81 12.99
N LYS A 166 19.92 11.98 12.23
CA LYS A 166 20.68 13.25 12.17
C LYS A 166 19.95 14.35 11.40
N TYR A 167 18.99 13.99 10.54
CA TYR A 167 18.27 14.93 9.68
C TYR A 167 16.85 15.22 10.17
N THR A 168 16.27 14.43 11.08
CA THR A 168 14.87 14.59 11.52
C THR A 168 14.60 15.89 12.29
N LYS A 169 15.64 16.53 12.84
CA LYS A 169 15.53 17.88 13.44
C LYS A 169 15.40 18.99 12.39
N LEU A 170 15.81 18.73 11.15
CA LEU A 170 15.85 19.71 10.06
C LEU A 170 14.78 19.46 9.01
N GLN A 171 14.25 18.24 8.93
CA GLN A 171 13.33 17.80 7.90
C GLN A 171 12.31 16.80 8.49
N ASP A 172 11.04 16.93 8.13
CA ASP A 172 10.04 15.90 8.44
C ASP A 172 10.29 14.66 7.56
N ILE A 173 10.87 13.62 8.16
CA ILE A 173 11.24 12.38 7.50
C ILE A 173 10.51 11.22 8.16
N SER A 174 9.98 10.32 7.36
CA SER A 174 9.42 9.06 7.82
C SER A 174 9.77 7.91 6.89
N PHE A 175 9.67 6.70 7.41
CA PHE A 175 9.87 5.46 6.66
C PHE A 175 8.54 4.87 6.24
N ILE A 176 8.53 4.27 5.06
CA ILE A 176 7.42 3.44 4.59
C ILE A 176 7.95 2.09 4.11
N ALA A 177 7.16 1.03 4.27
CA ALA A 177 7.45 -0.25 3.61
C ALA A 177 6.18 -1.06 3.44
N PHE A 178 6.03 -1.74 2.30
CA PHE A 178 5.03 -2.80 2.20
C PHE A 178 5.29 -3.88 3.25
N LYS A 179 4.24 -4.44 3.87
CA LYS A 179 4.39 -5.43 4.97
C LYS A 179 5.39 -6.54 4.65
N LYS A 180 5.32 -7.10 3.44
CA LYS A 180 6.28 -8.13 2.98
C LYS A 180 7.73 -7.65 3.01
N ASN A 181 7.98 -6.42 2.55
CA ASN A 181 9.31 -5.82 2.55
C ASN A 181 9.76 -5.47 3.97
N PHE A 182 8.83 -5.02 4.82
CA PHE A 182 9.10 -4.74 6.23
C PHE A 182 9.61 -5.99 6.95
N TYR A 183 8.85 -7.09 6.95
CA TYR A 183 9.24 -8.31 7.67
C TYR A 183 10.54 -8.91 7.13
N LYS A 184 10.75 -8.85 5.81
CA LYS A 184 12.00 -9.28 5.19
C LYS A 184 13.18 -8.39 5.60
N SER A 185 12.96 -7.08 5.59
CA SER A 185 14.01 -6.10 5.89
C SER A 185 14.28 -5.98 7.37
N PHE A 186 13.37 -6.41 8.26
CA PHE A 186 13.48 -6.32 9.71
C PHE A 186 13.00 -7.64 10.38
N PRO A 187 13.76 -8.75 10.25
CA PRO A 187 13.33 -10.10 10.68
C PRO A 187 13.18 -10.31 12.20
N ASN A 188 13.48 -9.29 13.02
CA ASN A 188 13.09 -9.21 14.43
C ASN A 188 12.35 -7.89 14.63
N THR A 189 11.08 -7.88 14.25
CA THR A 189 10.24 -6.68 14.22
C THR A 189 10.27 -5.92 15.55
N GLN A 190 10.16 -6.63 16.67
CA GLN A 190 10.13 -5.99 17.98
C GLN A 190 11.44 -5.24 18.30
N ARG A 191 12.60 -5.86 18.03
CA ARG A 191 13.90 -5.21 18.18
C ARG A 191 13.97 -3.93 17.34
N TRP A 192 13.64 -4.03 16.05
CA TRP A 192 13.80 -2.89 15.14
C TRP A 192 12.82 -1.76 15.42
N LEU A 193 11.58 -2.07 15.78
CA LEU A 193 10.61 -1.07 16.22
C LEU A 193 11.12 -0.33 17.47
N LYS A 194 11.73 -1.04 18.43
CA LYS A 194 12.36 -0.40 19.59
C LYS A 194 13.49 0.55 19.18
N VAL A 195 14.35 0.16 18.26
CA VAL A 195 15.44 1.04 17.77
C VAL A 195 14.89 2.28 17.05
N PHE A 196 13.83 2.14 16.24
CA PHE A 196 13.14 3.29 15.64
C PHE A 196 12.55 4.23 16.70
N GLN A 197 11.91 3.68 17.75
CA GLN A 197 11.38 4.47 18.86
C GLN A 197 12.48 5.23 19.62
N GLU A 198 13.58 4.57 19.95
CA GLU A 198 14.73 5.17 20.65
C GLU A 198 15.32 6.36 19.88
N HIS A 199 15.21 6.36 18.55
CA HIS A 199 15.64 7.46 17.68
C HIS A 199 14.53 8.44 17.30
N ASN A 200 13.32 8.30 17.89
CA ASN A 200 12.14 9.09 17.58
C ASN A 200 11.80 9.13 16.07
N LEU A 201 11.92 7.99 15.40
CA LEU A 201 11.70 7.85 13.96
C LEU A 201 10.30 7.28 13.67
N LYS A 202 9.59 7.91 12.73
CA LYS A 202 8.27 7.47 12.27
C LYS A 202 8.40 6.37 11.22
N PHE A 203 7.70 5.25 11.40
CA PHE A 203 7.66 4.14 10.43
C PHE A 203 6.22 3.73 10.13
N TYR A 204 5.87 3.63 8.85
CA TYR A 204 4.55 3.20 8.39
C TYR A 204 4.64 1.90 7.58
N GLN A 205 3.79 0.93 7.91
CA GLN A 205 3.64 -0.29 7.14
C GLN A 205 2.45 -0.17 6.18
N ILE A 206 2.62 -0.62 4.94
CA ILE A 206 1.61 -0.54 3.89
C ILE A 206 1.14 -1.96 3.52
N ASP A 207 -0.17 -2.18 3.48
CA ASP A 207 -0.76 -3.42 2.99
C ASP A 207 -0.92 -3.40 1.46
N LYS A 208 -0.44 -4.46 0.80
CA LYS A 208 -0.56 -4.60 -0.67
C LYS A 208 -1.95 -5.10 -1.09
N HIS A 209 -2.70 -5.74 -0.18
CA HIS A 209 -4.02 -6.32 -0.48
C HIS A 209 -5.16 -5.30 -0.57
N GLU A 210 -4.90 -4.01 -0.29
CA GLU A 210 -5.82 -2.91 -0.59
C GLU A 210 -5.59 -2.28 -1.98
N PHE A 211 -4.60 -2.78 -2.73
CA PHE A 211 -4.23 -2.34 -4.08
C PHE A 211 -4.71 -3.33 -5.14
N THR A 212 -5.95 -3.18 -5.59
CA THR A 212 -6.35 -3.59 -6.95
C THR A 212 -6.39 -2.35 -7.85
N LYS A 213 -6.08 -2.53 -9.14
CA LYS A 213 -6.06 -1.46 -10.18
C LYS A 213 -7.38 -0.67 -10.30
N GLU A 214 -8.45 -1.12 -9.66
CA GLU A 214 -9.76 -0.46 -9.63
C GLU A 214 -9.91 0.60 -8.52
N ASN A 215 -8.98 0.67 -7.57
CA ASN A 215 -9.03 1.64 -6.47
C ASN A 215 -8.29 2.96 -6.76
N LEU A 216 -8.21 3.42 -8.02
CA LEU A 216 -7.39 4.58 -8.38
C LEU A 216 -8.07 5.98 -8.29
N ASN A 217 -9.37 6.11 -8.00
CA ASN A 217 -10.05 7.43 -7.95
C ASN A 217 -10.85 7.70 -6.65
N ASN A 218 -10.21 8.09 -5.54
CA ASN A 218 -10.93 8.55 -4.32
C ASN A 218 -10.16 9.70 -3.64
N THR A 219 -10.67 10.91 -3.82
CA THR A 219 -10.92 11.84 -2.69
C THR A 219 -11.43 11.05 -1.47
N PRO A 220 -11.23 11.45 -0.20
CA PRO A 220 -11.91 10.82 0.94
C PRO A 220 -13.38 10.63 0.58
N ARG A 221 -13.79 9.38 0.37
CA ARG A 221 -15.17 9.08 0.00
C ARG A 221 -15.95 9.18 1.29
N GLU A 222 -16.81 10.16 1.35
CA GLU A 222 -17.81 10.21 2.39
C GLU A 222 -18.78 9.05 2.13
N TYR A 223 -19.06 8.27 3.16
CA TYR A 223 -20.02 7.18 3.07
C TYR A 223 -21.23 7.51 3.93
N GLN A 224 -22.41 7.36 3.35
CA GLN A 224 -23.65 7.30 4.11
C GLN A 224 -23.98 5.85 4.38
N VAL A 225 -24.29 5.52 5.63
CA VAL A 225 -24.78 4.20 5.97
C VAL A 225 -26.23 4.07 5.49
N LEU A 226 -26.48 3.11 4.59
CA LEU A 226 -27.83 2.77 4.11
C LEU A 226 -28.42 1.59 4.88
N LEU A 227 -27.56 0.69 5.34
CA LEU A 227 -27.88 -0.39 6.25
C LEU A 227 -26.77 -0.48 7.27
N GLU A 228 -27.13 -0.25 8.54
CA GLU A 228 -26.21 -0.43 9.67
C GLU A 228 -25.71 -1.86 9.74
N GLU A 229 -24.63 -2.07 10.49
CA GLU A 229 -24.11 -3.40 10.74
C GLU A 229 -25.21 -4.28 11.35
N THR A 230 -25.74 -5.20 10.54
CA THR A 230 -26.92 -5.99 10.87
C THR A 230 -26.52 -7.45 10.90
N LYS A 231 -26.80 -8.12 12.01
CA LYS A 231 -26.55 -9.54 12.17
C LYS A 231 -27.62 -10.37 11.48
N PHE A 232 -27.22 -11.43 10.80
CA PHE A 232 -28.13 -12.43 10.25
C PHE A 232 -27.72 -13.84 10.71
N SER A 233 -28.68 -14.75 10.70
CA SER A 233 -28.44 -16.16 11.05
C SER A 233 -29.46 -17.04 10.34
N ILE A 234 -28.99 -17.88 9.43
CA ILE A 234 -29.74 -18.87 8.67
C ILE A 234 -29.48 -20.21 9.34
N ARG A 235 -30.51 -20.83 9.94
CA ARG A 235 -30.32 -22.04 10.77
C ARG A 235 -31.08 -23.27 10.29
N ASN A 236 -31.99 -23.09 9.35
CA ASN A 236 -32.80 -24.16 8.80
C ASN A 236 -33.32 -23.77 7.41
N LYS A 237 -33.88 -24.76 6.71
CA LYS A 237 -34.41 -24.61 5.34
C LYS A 237 -35.48 -23.53 5.21
N ASN A 238 -36.28 -23.29 6.24
CA ASN A 238 -37.32 -22.26 6.23
C ASN A 238 -36.76 -20.84 6.35
N GLN A 239 -35.51 -20.71 6.82
CA GLN A 239 -34.76 -19.46 6.95
C GLN A 239 -33.64 -19.35 5.93
N ARG A 240 -33.65 -20.21 4.90
CA ARG A 240 -32.56 -20.33 3.93
C ARG A 240 -32.20 -19.00 3.27
N THR A 241 -33.18 -18.13 3.14
CA THR A 241 -33.05 -16.82 2.53
C THR A 241 -33.43 -15.76 3.55
N GLN A 242 -32.62 -14.70 3.66
CA GLN A 242 -32.93 -13.49 4.42
C GLN A 242 -32.83 -12.27 3.53
N THR A 243 -33.76 -11.34 3.69
CA THR A 243 -33.84 -10.13 2.88
C THR A 243 -33.68 -8.89 3.74
N PHE A 244 -32.94 -7.93 3.22
CA PHE A 244 -32.63 -6.65 3.86
C PHE A 244 -32.95 -5.55 2.88
N THR A 245 -33.85 -4.66 3.29
CA THR A 245 -34.32 -3.58 2.45
C THR A 245 -33.64 -2.28 2.87
N PHE A 246 -33.16 -1.52 1.90
CA PHE A 246 -32.59 -0.19 2.12
C PHE A 246 -32.93 0.74 0.96
N GLU A 247 -32.90 2.04 1.22
CA GLU A 247 -33.37 3.04 0.28
C GLU A 247 -32.35 4.17 0.14
N ILE A 248 -32.13 4.60 -1.10
CA ILE A 248 -31.36 5.81 -1.39
C ILE A 248 -32.33 6.99 -1.50
N LYS A 249 -32.43 7.78 -0.42
CA LYS A 249 -33.35 8.94 -0.34
C LYS A 249 -32.82 10.22 -0.99
N GLU A 250 -31.50 10.30 -1.20
CA GLU A 250 -30.88 11.52 -1.73
C GLU A 250 -30.89 11.55 -3.27
N LYS A 251 -31.11 12.75 -3.84
CA LYS A 251 -31.03 12.97 -5.29
C LYS A 251 -29.57 12.98 -5.74
N LEU A 252 -29.15 11.87 -6.30
CA LEU A 252 -27.79 11.60 -6.73
C LEU A 252 -27.43 12.38 -8.03
N LYS A 253 -26.33 13.13 -8.05
CA LYS A 253 -26.00 14.04 -9.18
C LYS A 253 -25.41 13.36 -10.42
N LYS A 254 -24.75 12.18 -10.31
CA LYS A 254 -24.18 11.34 -11.41
C LYS A 254 -24.08 9.86 -10.96
N ASN A 255 -23.32 8.96 -11.60
CA ASN A 255 -23.13 7.57 -11.17
C ASN A 255 -22.75 7.48 -9.68
N HIS A 256 -23.53 6.76 -8.88
CA HIS A 256 -23.18 6.45 -7.48
C HIS A 256 -23.00 4.97 -7.30
N TYR A 257 -22.26 4.65 -6.24
CA TYR A 257 -21.92 3.29 -5.92
C TYR A 257 -22.41 2.96 -4.53
N ILE A 258 -23.05 1.80 -4.39
CA ILE A 258 -23.22 1.19 -3.07
C ILE A 258 -22.13 0.15 -2.87
N ASN A 259 -21.62 0.09 -1.65
CA ASN A 259 -20.69 -0.92 -1.20
C ASN A 259 -21.44 -1.81 -0.21
N VAL A 260 -21.55 -3.09 -0.54
CA VAL A 260 -22.19 -4.09 0.32
C VAL A 260 -21.09 -4.94 0.93
N GLY A 261 -20.99 -4.86 2.25
CA GLY A 261 -20.08 -5.66 3.06
C GLY A 261 -20.80 -6.89 3.56
N ILE A 262 -20.13 -8.04 3.49
CA ILE A 262 -20.56 -9.29 4.12
C ILE A 262 -19.40 -9.80 4.97
N TYR A 263 -19.66 -10.06 6.24
CA TYR A 263 -18.71 -10.64 7.19
C TYR A 263 -19.27 -11.96 7.71
N ASN A 264 -18.50 -13.05 7.62
CA ASN A 264 -18.97 -14.38 8.00
C ASN A 264 -18.21 -14.93 9.20
N GLY A 265 -18.92 -15.16 10.30
CA GLY A 265 -18.39 -15.84 11.48
C GLY A 265 -18.79 -17.31 11.46
N HIS A 266 -17.92 -18.16 10.91
CA HIS A 266 -17.86 -19.63 11.05
C HIS A 266 -19.12 -20.45 11.43
N ASP A 267 -19.40 -21.48 10.62
CA ASP A 267 -19.83 -22.81 11.08
C ASP A 267 -18.90 -23.89 10.47
N ASN A 268 -18.87 -25.09 11.08
CA ASN A 268 -17.91 -26.17 10.78
C ASN A 268 -18.56 -27.37 10.05
N THR A 269 -19.74 -27.22 9.45
CA THR A 269 -20.43 -28.36 8.81
C THR A 269 -21.24 -27.93 7.59
N GLY A 270 -20.61 -27.91 6.41
CA GLY A 270 -21.31 -27.90 5.11
C GLY A 270 -20.92 -26.73 4.20
N ASP A 271 -20.15 -27.04 3.15
CA ASP A 271 -19.95 -26.34 1.87
C ASP A 271 -20.11 -24.81 1.79
N ASN A 272 -19.57 -24.11 2.79
CA ASN A 272 -18.55 -23.06 2.64
C ASN A 272 -18.93 -21.71 2.01
N GLY A 273 -20.15 -21.15 2.12
CA GLY A 273 -20.33 -19.73 1.77
C GLY A 273 -21.76 -19.25 1.60
N LEU A 274 -21.89 -17.95 1.30
CA LEU A 274 -23.16 -17.27 1.14
C LEU A 274 -23.34 -16.81 -0.30
N ASN A 275 -24.45 -17.19 -0.91
CA ASN A 275 -24.94 -16.50 -2.08
C ASN A 275 -25.60 -15.20 -1.62
N PHE A 276 -25.43 -14.14 -2.39
CA PHE A 276 -26.24 -12.96 -2.17
C PHE A 276 -26.53 -12.26 -3.49
N LYS A 277 -27.67 -11.58 -3.53
CA LYS A 277 -28.13 -10.83 -4.70
C LYS A 277 -28.72 -9.50 -4.27
N ILE A 278 -28.61 -8.51 -5.14
CA ILE A 278 -29.25 -7.21 -4.97
C ILE A 278 -30.19 -6.98 -6.13
N GLU A 279 -31.43 -6.70 -5.77
CA GLU A 279 -32.53 -6.46 -6.70
C GLU A 279 -33.12 -5.07 -6.45
N ASN A 280 -33.69 -4.49 -7.49
CA ASN A 280 -34.54 -3.32 -7.32
C ASN A 280 -35.95 -3.72 -6.88
N GLN A 281 -36.77 -2.73 -6.51
CA GLN A 281 -38.16 -2.96 -6.11
C GLN A 281 -39.05 -3.65 -7.17
N ASN A 282 -38.62 -3.67 -8.44
CA ASN A 282 -39.33 -4.36 -9.53
C ASN A 282 -38.80 -5.79 -9.74
N GLY A 283 -37.93 -6.30 -8.86
CA GLY A 283 -37.31 -7.62 -8.98
C GLY A 283 -36.19 -7.71 -10.04
N LYS A 284 -35.77 -6.60 -10.65
CA LYS A 284 -34.65 -6.62 -11.60
C LYS A 284 -33.33 -6.79 -10.86
N TRP A 285 -32.55 -7.77 -11.31
CA TRP A 285 -31.23 -8.07 -10.77
C TRP A 285 -30.23 -6.97 -11.12
N LEU A 286 -29.51 -6.51 -10.10
CA LEU A 286 -28.41 -5.55 -10.24
C LEU A 286 -27.06 -6.23 -10.04
N MET A 287 -27.00 -7.20 -9.13
CA MET A 287 -25.80 -7.99 -8.86
C MET A 287 -26.18 -9.31 -8.17
N ALA A 288 -25.40 -10.35 -8.43
CA ALA A 288 -25.36 -11.56 -7.62
C ALA A 288 -23.90 -12.00 -7.45
N ASN A 289 -23.55 -12.50 -6.29
CA ASN A 289 -22.20 -12.92 -5.96
C ASN A 289 -22.23 -14.01 -4.88
N PHE A 290 -21.07 -14.61 -4.68
CA PHE A 290 -20.86 -15.67 -3.70
C PHE A 290 -19.65 -15.36 -2.84
N SER A 291 -19.78 -15.49 -1.51
CA SER A 291 -18.73 -15.17 -0.54
C SER A 291 -18.41 -16.35 0.35
N LYS A 292 -17.11 -16.69 0.46
CA LYS A 292 -16.58 -17.66 1.44
C LYS A 292 -15.69 -16.99 2.50
N LYS A 293 -15.58 -15.66 2.49
CA LYS A 293 -14.60 -14.95 3.31
C LYS A 293 -15.08 -14.83 4.75
N LYS A 294 -14.13 -15.02 5.68
CA LYS A 294 -14.36 -14.87 7.12
C LYS A 294 -14.26 -13.42 7.60
N ASP A 295 -13.62 -12.58 6.79
CA ASP A 295 -13.52 -11.14 6.99
C ASP A 295 -14.51 -10.41 6.06
N TRP A 296 -14.62 -9.09 6.22
CA TRP A 296 -15.49 -8.27 5.38
C TRP A 296 -15.10 -8.40 3.90
N GLU A 297 -16.05 -8.85 3.09
CA GLU A 297 -15.97 -8.80 1.65
C GLU A 297 -16.90 -7.71 1.12
N TRP A 298 -16.32 -6.71 0.45
CA TRP A 298 -17.03 -5.55 -0.07
C TRP A 298 -17.27 -5.66 -1.56
N PHE A 299 -18.51 -5.42 -1.98
CA PHE A 299 -18.95 -5.48 -3.36
C PHE A 299 -19.54 -4.16 -3.80
N ARG A 300 -19.09 -3.64 -4.94
CA ARG A 300 -19.45 -2.31 -5.42
C ARG A 300 -20.42 -2.39 -6.60
N ILE A 301 -21.53 -1.66 -6.53
CA ILE A 301 -22.61 -1.70 -7.53
C ILE A 301 -22.97 -0.30 -7.96
N ASN A 302 -23.11 -0.07 -9.28
CA ASN A 302 -23.64 1.18 -9.81
C ASN A 302 -25.18 1.20 -9.69
N ILE A 303 -25.72 2.31 -9.17
CA ILE A 303 -27.14 2.47 -8.86
C ILE A 303 -27.72 3.72 -9.50
N LYS A 304 -29.05 3.72 -9.69
CA LYS A 304 -29.82 4.91 -10.11
C LYS A 304 -30.41 5.63 -8.89
N ASN A 305 -30.81 6.88 -9.08
CA ASN A 305 -31.38 7.75 -8.04
C ASN A 305 -32.72 7.20 -7.53
N ASN A 306 -33.04 7.52 -6.26
CA ASN A 306 -34.35 7.28 -5.64
C ASN A 306 -34.84 5.84 -5.79
N GLN A 307 -33.97 4.89 -5.50
CA GLN A 307 -34.23 3.48 -5.70
C GLN A 307 -34.27 2.75 -4.36
N LYS A 308 -35.35 2.01 -4.13
CA LYS A 308 -35.43 1.00 -3.07
C LYS A 308 -34.79 -0.29 -3.56
N LEU A 309 -33.92 -0.85 -2.72
CA LEU A 309 -33.11 -2.01 -3.02
C LEU A 309 -33.34 -3.10 -1.97
N ILE A 310 -33.24 -4.34 -2.43
CA ILE A 310 -33.40 -5.54 -1.62
C ILE A 310 -32.11 -6.35 -1.76
N LEU A 311 -31.35 -6.46 -0.67
CA LEU A 311 -30.26 -7.42 -0.54
C LEU A 311 -30.84 -8.72 -0.01
N THR A 312 -30.68 -9.79 -0.78
CA THR A 312 -31.04 -11.14 -0.38
C THR A 312 -29.79 -11.94 -0.12
N ILE A 313 -29.69 -12.55 1.05
CA ILE A 313 -28.64 -13.51 1.41
C ILE A 313 -29.27 -14.88 1.41
N GLU A 314 -28.59 -15.85 0.82
CA GLU A 314 -29.03 -17.23 0.75
C GLU A 314 -27.89 -18.16 1.17
N ASP A 315 -28.22 -19.11 2.04
CA ASP A 315 -27.32 -20.19 2.40
C ASP A 315 -27.15 -21.14 1.22
N ALA A 316 -25.89 -21.28 0.77
CA ALA A 316 -25.53 -22.17 -0.30
C ALA A 316 -25.64 -23.65 0.10
N ASP A 317 -25.53 -23.96 1.40
CA ASP A 317 -25.75 -25.33 1.89
C ASP A 317 -27.24 -25.71 1.76
N THR A 318 -27.46 -26.85 1.12
CA THR A 318 -28.80 -27.43 0.94
C THR A 318 -29.14 -28.45 2.04
N SER A 319 -28.12 -28.90 2.78
CA SER A 319 -28.23 -30.05 3.67
C SER A 319 -28.73 -29.68 5.06
N PHE A 320 -28.29 -28.53 5.63
CA PHE A 320 -28.59 -28.13 7.01
C PHE A 320 -28.37 -29.28 8.02
N LYS A 321 -27.30 -30.07 7.82
CA LYS A 321 -26.95 -31.23 8.67
C LYS A 321 -25.78 -30.87 9.57
N GLY A 322 -25.85 -31.22 10.85
CA GLY A 322 -24.73 -31.04 11.79
C GLY A 322 -25.18 -30.46 13.14
N LYS A 323 -24.21 -30.31 14.06
CA LYS A 323 -24.45 -29.77 15.41
C LYS A 323 -24.81 -28.28 15.39
N PHE A 324 -24.32 -27.57 14.37
CA PHE A 324 -24.61 -26.17 14.12
C PHE A 324 -24.86 -26.06 12.61
N PRO A 325 -26.10 -26.21 12.13
CA PRO A 325 -26.38 -26.11 10.71
C PRO A 325 -26.61 -24.65 10.27
N GLY A 326 -26.01 -24.28 9.14
CA GLY A 326 -26.35 -23.08 8.36
C GLY A 326 -25.24 -22.02 8.35
N ASN A 327 -25.60 -20.73 8.29
CA ASN A 327 -24.61 -19.66 8.24
C ASN A 327 -25.06 -18.44 9.04
N GLY A 328 -24.10 -17.69 9.58
CA GLY A 328 -24.38 -16.46 10.31
C GLY A 328 -23.30 -15.43 10.08
N GLY A 329 -23.67 -14.17 10.13
CA GLY A 329 -22.73 -13.11 9.83
C GLY A 329 -23.26 -11.73 10.10
N LEU A 330 -22.53 -10.75 9.59
CA LEU A 330 -22.90 -9.35 9.60
C LEU A 330 -22.96 -8.86 8.16
N ILE A 331 -23.88 -7.93 7.92
CA ILE A 331 -23.93 -7.16 6.68
C ILE A 331 -23.92 -5.68 6.96
N LYS A 332 -23.41 -4.91 6.01
CA LYS A 332 -23.40 -3.46 6.07
C LYS A 332 -23.52 -2.91 4.65
N VAL A 333 -24.32 -1.86 4.46
CA VAL A 333 -24.46 -1.21 3.15
C VAL A 333 -24.11 0.26 3.27
N LEU A 334 -23.18 0.69 2.44
CA LEU A 334 -22.68 2.06 2.40
C LEU A 334 -22.95 2.67 1.03
N LEU A 335 -23.59 3.83 0.99
CA LEU A 335 -23.63 4.69 -0.19
C LEU A 335 -22.38 5.54 -0.24
N GLU A 336 -21.66 5.45 -1.33
CA GLU A 336 -20.52 6.30 -1.62
C GLU A 336 -20.99 7.68 -2.11
N LYS A 337 -20.72 8.73 -1.35
CA LYS A 337 -20.93 10.12 -1.76
C LYS A 337 -19.72 10.59 -2.58
N ASN A 338 -19.99 11.21 -3.72
CA ASN A 338 -18.98 11.80 -4.61
C ASN A 338 -18.57 13.20 -4.17
#